data_AF-W5JL53-F1
#
_entry.id   AF-W5JL53-F1
#
_cell.length_a   1.000
_cell.length_b   1.000
_cell.length_c   1.000
_cell.angle_alpha   90.00
_cell.angle_beta   90.00
_cell.angle_gamma   90.00
#
_symmetry.space_group_name_H-M   'P 1'
#
loop_
_entity.id
_entity.type
_entity.pdbx_description
1 polymer ?
#
loop_
_entity_poly.entity_id
_entity_poly.type
_entity_poly.pdbx_seq_one_letter_code
_entity_poly.pdbx_strand_id
1 'polypeptide(L)'
;MSSLRRVFVYGTLKQGEPNHHWLTDVANGRASFVGRGTTVARYPLVIGSRYNIPFLLDVPGRGHQVRGEIYDIDDRMLARLDVLEDYPRLYERRPEAIQSEGKTGGTEVVSCWIYLLQRFPPALLEKPMLEEYRNSTALPYTESHDDNVFDDHGTTEENPRKKKKKKKKKKKKKKKKNKNKNRKKKKTSKTIKSAVKQ
;
A
#
# COMPACT_ATOMS: atom_id res chain seq x y z
N MET A 1 -10.39 -8.51 -25.68
CA MET A 1 -10.56 -9.10 -24.34
C MET A 1 -9.34 -8.72 -23.51
N SER A 2 -9.49 -8.26 -22.26
CA SER A 2 -8.33 -8.04 -21.39
C SER A 2 -7.71 -9.38 -21.04
N SER A 3 -6.38 -9.46 -21.03
CA SER A 3 -5.69 -10.63 -20.50
C SER A 3 -5.90 -10.70 -18.99
N LEU A 4 -6.06 -11.90 -18.45
CA LEU A 4 -6.09 -12.13 -17.00
C LEU A 4 -4.69 -12.53 -16.54
N ARG A 5 -4.31 -12.02 -15.37
CA ARG A 5 -3.01 -12.29 -14.74
C ARG A 5 -3.24 -12.78 -13.32
N ARG A 6 -2.43 -13.75 -12.88
CA ARG A 6 -2.40 -14.15 -11.47
C ARG A 6 -1.53 -13.21 -10.67
N VAL A 7 -2.09 -12.69 -9.59
CA VAL A 7 -1.36 -11.96 -8.55
C VAL A 7 -1.43 -12.75 -7.25
N PHE A 8 -0.33 -12.76 -6.50
CA PHE A 8 -0.27 -13.31 -5.16
C PHE A 8 -0.18 -12.17 -4.14
N VAL A 9 -1.13 -12.13 -3.22
CA VAL A 9 -1.18 -11.13 -2.15
C VAL A 9 -0.94 -11.80 -0.80
N TYR A 10 -0.02 -11.24 -0.02
CA TYR A 10 0.40 -11.79 1.28
C TYR A 10 0.05 -10.87 2.47
N GLY A 11 -0.27 -9.60 2.20
CA GLY A 11 -0.42 -8.55 3.20
C GLY A 11 -1.84 -8.02 3.30
N THR A 12 -1.97 -6.69 3.32
CA THR A 12 -3.22 -5.96 3.62
C THR A 12 -4.33 -6.12 2.58
N LEU A 13 -4.04 -6.69 1.41
CA LEU A 13 -5.01 -6.95 0.34
C LEU A 13 -5.78 -8.27 0.50
N LYS A 14 -5.34 -9.18 1.38
CA LYS A 14 -6.01 -10.47 1.59
C LYS A 14 -7.43 -10.30 2.14
N GLN A 15 -8.28 -11.32 2.00
CA GLN A 15 -9.62 -11.32 2.58
C GLN A 15 -9.59 -11.07 4.09
N GLY A 16 -10.43 -10.15 4.55
CA GLY A 16 -10.51 -9.74 5.95
C GLY A 16 -9.44 -8.72 6.38
N GLU A 17 -8.49 -8.37 5.50
CA GLU A 17 -7.46 -7.37 5.78
C GLU A 17 -7.88 -5.96 5.30
N PRO A 18 -7.28 -4.88 5.84
CA PRO A 18 -7.81 -3.52 5.69
C PRO A 18 -7.96 -3.00 4.25
N ASN A 19 -7.08 -3.41 3.34
CA ASN A 19 -7.07 -2.94 1.96
C ASN A 19 -7.81 -3.90 0.99
N HIS A 20 -8.46 -4.96 1.49
CA HIS A 20 -9.15 -5.92 0.63
C HIS A 20 -10.16 -5.29 -0.34
N HIS A 21 -10.76 -4.16 0.07
CA HIS A 21 -11.69 -3.39 -0.74
C HIS A 21 -11.13 -2.95 -2.11
N TRP A 22 -9.80 -2.86 -2.27
CA TRP A 22 -9.19 -2.55 -3.56
C TRP A 22 -9.45 -3.62 -4.62
N LEU A 23 -9.47 -4.89 -4.22
CA LEU A 23 -9.72 -6.02 -5.12
C LEU A 23 -11.21 -6.19 -5.43
N THR A 24 -12.11 -5.70 -4.57
CA THR A 24 -13.56 -5.85 -4.76
C THR A 24 -14.22 -4.62 -5.38
N ASP A 25 -13.54 -3.46 -5.38
CA ASP A 25 -14.04 -2.25 -6.06
C ASP A 25 -13.93 -2.39 -7.58
N VAL A 26 -15.09 -2.49 -8.23
CA VAL A 26 -15.24 -2.58 -9.69
C VAL A 26 -14.66 -1.37 -10.44
N ALA A 27 -14.50 -0.22 -9.78
CA ALA A 27 -13.84 0.94 -10.36
C ALA A 27 -12.33 0.73 -10.54
N ASN A 28 -11.73 -0.19 -9.79
CA ASN A 28 -10.32 -0.54 -9.92
C ASN A 28 -10.07 -1.57 -11.04
N GLY A 29 -11.06 -2.39 -11.38
CA GLY A 29 -10.97 -3.42 -12.42
C GLY A 29 -11.65 -4.70 -11.97
N ARG A 30 -11.33 -5.81 -12.60
CA ARG A 30 -11.81 -7.14 -12.20
C ARG A 30 -10.74 -7.87 -11.38
N ALA A 31 -11.17 -8.45 -10.26
CA ALA A 31 -10.43 -9.48 -9.55
C ALA A 31 -11.33 -10.67 -9.23
N SER A 32 -10.80 -11.88 -9.24
CA SER A 32 -11.51 -13.10 -8.89
C SER A 32 -10.61 -13.97 -8.04
N PHE A 33 -11.09 -14.35 -6.86
CA PHE A 33 -10.35 -15.22 -5.94
C PHE A 33 -10.19 -16.60 -6.56
N VAL A 34 -8.94 -17.07 -6.64
CA VAL A 34 -8.59 -18.39 -7.19
C VAL A 34 -8.49 -19.41 -6.05
N GLY A 35 -7.75 -19.06 -5.00
CA GLY A 35 -7.46 -19.94 -3.87
C GLY A 35 -6.38 -19.37 -2.96
N ARG A 36 -6.06 -20.14 -1.91
CA ARG A 36 -4.90 -19.86 -1.07
C ARG A 36 -3.63 -20.34 -1.75
N GLY A 37 -2.52 -19.70 -1.43
CA GLY A 37 -1.21 -20.08 -1.93
C GLY A 37 -0.12 -19.85 -0.92
N THR A 38 1.01 -20.51 -1.14
CA THR A 38 2.22 -20.37 -0.35
C THR A 38 3.41 -20.17 -1.28
N THR A 39 4.29 -19.21 -1.00
CA THR A 39 5.50 -19.03 -1.82
C THR A 39 6.35 -20.30 -1.79
N VAL A 40 6.86 -20.75 -2.94
CA VAL A 40 7.78 -21.90 -2.98
C VAL A 40 9.12 -21.52 -2.33
N ALA A 41 9.66 -20.36 -2.71
CA ALA A 41 10.82 -19.78 -2.07
C ALA A 41 10.47 -19.21 -0.69
N ARG A 42 11.46 -19.21 0.22
CA ARG A 42 11.36 -18.55 1.52
C ARG A 42 11.66 -17.06 1.40
N TYR A 43 10.89 -16.23 2.08
CA TYR A 43 11.10 -14.79 2.16
C TYR A 43 10.93 -14.26 3.59
N PRO A 44 11.65 -13.20 3.98
CA PRO A 44 11.37 -12.45 5.20
C PRO A 44 10.10 -11.61 5.01
N LEU A 45 8.99 -12.01 5.65
CA LEU A 45 7.81 -11.16 5.82
C LEU A 45 7.87 -10.53 7.20
N VAL A 46 7.94 -9.19 7.28
CA VAL A 46 8.07 -8.47 8.55
C VAL A 46 7.06 -7.34 8.64
N ILE A 47 6.63 -6.99 9.86
CA ILE A 47 5.85 -5.77 10.11
C ILE A 47 6.83 -4.63 10.38
N GLY A 48 6.87 -3.63 9.50
CA GLY A 48 7.77 -2.48 9.60
C GLY A 48 7.04 -1.14 9.61
N SER A 49 7.81 -0.08 9.84
CA SER A 49 7.38 1.32 9.95
C SER A 49 6.45 1.63 11.13
N ARG A 50 6.31 2.92 11.44
CA ARG A 50 5.24 3.46 12.31
C ARG A 50 3.81 3.14 11.86
N TYR A 51 3.62 2.66 10.63
CA TYR A 51 2.32 2.35 10.03
C TYR A 51 1.97 0.86 10.12
N ASN A 52 2.84 0.02 10.69
CA ASN A 52 2.66 -1.43 10.79
C ASN A 52 2.36 -2.10 9.43
N ILE A 53 3.09 -1.68 8.40
CA ILE A 53 2.94 -2.21 7.04
C ILE A 53 3.66 -3.57 6.96
N PRO A 54 3.01 -4.62 6.43
CA PRO A 54 3.70 -5.86 6.12
C PRO A 54 4.62 -5.66 4.90
N PHE A 55 5.90 -5.93 5.08
CA PHE A 55 6.92 -5.89 4.02
C PHE A 55 7.41 -7.30 3.73
N LEU A 56 7.31 -7.75 2.48
CA LEU A 56 8.01 -8.93 2.00
C LEU A 56 9.34 -8.49 1.39
N LEU A 57 10.44 -8.82 2.05
CA LEU A 57 11.78 -8.37 1.66
C LEU A 57 12.34 -9.27 0.56
N ASP A 58 12.97 -8.69 -0.47
CA ASP A 58 13.58 -9.45 -1.59
C ASP A 58 14.91 -10.11 -1.16
N VAL A 59 14.82 -11.06 -0.25
CA VAL A 59 15.94 -11.89 0.24
C VAL A 59 15.54 -13.36 0.15
N PRO A 60 15.48 -13.92 -1.07
CA PRO A 60 15.04 -15.29 -1.27
C PRO A 60 15.92 -16.28 -0.49
N GLY A 61 15.29 -17.30 0.08
CA GLY A 61 15.96 -18.32 0.89
C GLY A 61 16.02 -18.02 2.38
N ARG A 62 15.66 -16.81 2.82
CA ARG A 62 15.58 -16.41 4.25
C ARG A 62 14.13 -16.32 4.72
N GLY A 63 13.88 -16.51 6.00
CA GLY A 63 12.53 -16.43 6.57
C GLY A 63 11.72 -17.69 6.30
N HIS A 64 10.47 -17.53 5.88
CA HIS A 64 9.50 -18.62 5.76
C HIS A 64 8.92 -18.69 4.36
N GLN A 65 8.30 -19.82 4.03
CA GLN A 65 7.36 -19.87 2.92
C GLN A 65 6.10 -19.08 3.33
N VAL A 66 5.80 -18.01 2.61
CA VAL A 66 4.79 -17.03 3.01
C VAL A 66 3.43 -17.41 2.47
N ARG A 67 2.44 -17.45 3.35
CA ARG A 67 1.04 -17.76 3.04
C ARG A 67 0.28 -16.51 2.60
N GLY A 68 -0.55 -16.69 1.58
CA GLY A 68 -1.37 -15.64 1.01
C GLY A 68 -2.47 -16.17 0.11
N GLU A 69 -2.91 -15.32 -0.80
CA GLU A 69 -4.06 -15.57 -1.65
C GLU A 69 -3.72 -15.26 -3.11
N ILE A 70 -4.28 -16.06 -4.02
CA ILE A 70 -4.11 -15.92 -5.47
C ILE A 70 -5.39 -15.35 -6.04
N TYR A 71 -5.24 -14.31 -6.88
CA TYR A 71 -6.32 -13.69 -7.62
C TYR A 71 -6.02 -13.65 -9.12
N ASP A 72 -7.01 -13.93 -9.94
CA ASP A 72 -7.01 -13.57 -11.35
C ASP A 72 -7.50 -12.12 -11.49
N ILE A 73 -6.68 -11.26 -12.08
CA ILE A 73 -6.96 -9.83 -12.24
C ILE A 73 -6.80 -9.37 -13.68
N ASP A 74 -7.56 -8.36 -14.08
CA ASP A 74 -7.38 -7.71 -15.38
C ASP A 74 -6.24 -6.67 -15.36
N ASP A 75 -5.83 -6.19 -16.55
CA ASP A 75 -4.74 -5.22 -16.67
C ASP A 75 -5.06 -3.88 -15.97
N ARG A 76 -6.35 -3.52 -15.87
CA ARG A 76 -6.80 -2.31 -15.17
C ARG A 76 -6.58 -2.42 -13.67
N MET A 77 -6.97 -3.55 -13.07
CA MET A 77 -6.74 -3.84 -11.67
C MET A 77 -5.24 -3.87 -11.36
N LEU A 78 -4.45 -4.52 -12.21
CA LEU A 78 -2.99 -4.55 -12.05
C LEU A 78 -2.38 -3.15 -12.02
N ALA A 79 -2.79 -2.27 -12.95
CA ALA A 79 -2.31 -0.89 -12.98
C ALA A 79 -2.72 -0.07 -11.74
N ARG A 80 -3.86 -0.40 -11.11
CA ARG A 80 -4.29 0.23 -9.85
C ARG A 80 -3.48 -0.26 -8.66
N LEU A 81 -3.17 -1.55 -8.61
CA LEU A 81 -2.28 -2.11 -7.60
C LEU A 81 -0.87 -1.55 -7.73
N ASP A 82 -0.34 -1.37 -8.95
CA ASP A 82 0.98 -0.76 -9.16
C ASP A 82 1.05 0.67 -8.56
N VAL A 83 -0.05 1.44 -8.64
CA VAL A 83 -0.13 2.77 -8.01
C VAL A 83 -0.24 2.68 -6.49
N LEU A 84 -1.02 1.73 -5.96
CA LEU A 84 -1.18 1.52 -4.52
C LEU A 84 0.16 1.15 -3.87
N GLU A 85 0.89 0.23 -4.50
CA GLU A 85 2.19 -0.30 -4.03
C GLU A 85 3.36 0.62 -4.43
N ASP A 86 3.09 1.78 -5.03
CA ASP A 86 4.10 2.76 -5.44
C ASP A 86 5.23 2.11 -6.27
N TYR A 87 4.86 1.19 -7.17
CA TYR A 87 5.76 0.51 -8.09
C TYR A 87 6.23 1.47 -9.20
N PRO A 88 7.51 1.42 -9.64
CA PRO A 88 8.63 0.60 -9.14
C PRO A 88 9.49 1.34 -8.08
N ARG A 89 8.92 2.32 -7.35
CA ARG A 89 9.67 3.16 -6.41
C ARG A 89 9.85 2.49 -5.05
N LEU A 90 8.76 1.97 -4.48
CA LEU A 90 8.75 1.31 -3.17
C LEU A 90 8.92 -0.19 -3.32
N TYR A 91 7.97 -0.85 -3.99
CA TYR A 91 8.03 -2.26 -4.32
C TYR A 91 8.47 -2.48 -5.76
N GLU A 92 9.13 -3.61 -6.00
CA GLU A 92 9.32 -4.19 -7.32
C GLU A 92 8.27 -5.28 -7.54
N ARG A 93 7.78 -5.44 -8.77
CA ARG A 93 6.83 -6.48 -9.14
C ARG A 93 7.46 -7.48 -10.10
N ARG A 94 7.51 -8.76 -9.72
CA ARG A 94 8.06 -9.83 -10.57
C ARG A 94 7.20 -11.11 -10.48
N PRO A 95 7.30 -12.04 -11.46
CA PRO A 95 6.68 -13.35 -11.32
C PRO A 95 7.43 -14.18 -10.27
N GLU A 96 6.70 -14.95 -9.47
CA GLU A 96 7.22 -15.87 -8.45
C GLU A 96 6.42 -17.18 -8.46
N ALA A 97 7.08 -18.29 -8.12
CA ALA A 97 6.44 -19.59 -8.01
C ALA A 97 5.64 -19.71 -6.71
N ILE A 98 4.34 -19.93 -6.83
CA ILE A 98 3.42 -20.09 -5.71
C ILE A 98 2.80 -21.48 -5.76
N GLN A 99 2.93 -22.22 -4.66
CA GLN A 99 2.20 -23.46 -4.45
C GLN A 99 0.75 -23.11 -4.10
N SER A 100 -0.16 -23.34 -5.04
CA SER A 100 -1.60 -23.14 -4.90
C SER A 100 -2.24 -24.33 -4.19
N GLU A 101 -3.11 -24.05 -3.23
CA GLU A 101 -3.99 -25.03 -2.61
C GLU A 101 -5.16 -25.28 -3.56
N GLY A 102 -5.15 -26.40 -4.29
CA GLY A 102 -6.20 -26.74 -5.24
C GLY A 102 -7.52 -27.09 -4.56
N LYS A 103 -8.63 -26.82 -5.25
CA LYS A 103 -10.01 -27.03 -4.74
C LYS A 103 -10.33 -28.49 -4.39
N THR A 104 -9.56 -29.44 -4.90
CA THR A 104 -9.76 -30.90 -4.74
C THR A 104 -8.62 -31.58 -3.99
N GLY A 105 -7.78 -30.83 -3.25
CA GLY A 105 -6.67 -31.37 -2.46
C GLY A 105 -5.37 -31.61 -3.23
N GLY A 106 -5.36 -31.38 -4.55
CA GLY A 106 -4.12 -31.30 -5.33
C GLY A 106 -3.39 -29.99 -5.07
N THR A 107 -2.05 -30.03 -4.98
CA THR A 107 -1.22 -28.81 -4.99
C THR A 107 -0.64 -28.63 -6.38
N GLU A 108 -0.72 -27.41 -6.90
CA GLU A 108 -0.09 -27.04 -8.17
C GLU A 108 0.83 -25.84 -7.96
N VAL A 109 1.95 -25.79 -8.68
CA VAL A 109 2.83 -24.60 -8.67
C VAL A 109 2.43 -23.71 -9.83
N VAL A 110 2.03 -22.48 -9.53
CA VAL A 110 1.61 -21.48 -10.51
C VAL A 110 2.51 -20.25 -10.42
N SER A 111 2.78 -19.62 -11.57
CA SER A 111 3.50 -18.35 -11.61
C SER A 111 2.54 -17.20 -11.33
N CYS A 112 2.81 -16.42 -10.27
CA CYS A 112 2.02 -15.26 -9.88
C CYS A 112 2.88 -14.00 -9.79
N TRP A 113 2.33 -12.85 -10.14
CA TRP A 113 2.96 -11.56 -9.84
C TRP A 113 2.94 -11.31 -8.32
N ILE A 114 4.06 -10.89 -7.76
CA ILE A 114 4.21 -10.54 -6.35
C ILE A 114 4.94 -9.19 -6.22
N TYR A 115 4.61 -8.42 -5.17
CA TYR A 115 5.30 -7.18 -4.83
C TYR A 115 6.35 -7.44 -3.75
N LEU A 116 7.61 -7.08 -4.00
CA LEU A 116 8.76 -7.31 -3.11
C LEU A 116 9.48 -6.01 -2.81
N LEU A 117 9.83 -5.80 -1.55
CA LEU A 117 10.58 -4.64 -1.11
C LEU A 117 12.08 -4.91 -1.34
N GLN A 118 12.67 -4.25 -2.34
CA GLN A 118 14.09 -4.45 -2.67
C GLN A 118 15.04 -3.58 -1.86
N ARG A 119 14.63 -2.34 -1.57
CA ARG A 119 15.48 -1.36 -0.87
C ARG A 119 14.90 -1.08 0.49
N PHE A 120 15.56 -1.60 1.52
CA PHE A 120 15.12 -1.47 2.90
C PHE A 120 16.29 -1.27 3.86
N PRO A 121 16.06 -0.66 5.04
CA PRO A 121 17.05 -0.61 6.11
C PRO A 121 17.39 -2.04 6.61
N PRO A 122 18.68 -2.37 6.83
CA PRO A 122 19.08 -3.70 7.33
C PRO A 122 18.38 -4.12 8.63
N ALA A 123 18.03 -3.16 9.49
CA ALA A 123 17.31 -3.41 10.74
C ALA A 123 15.93 -4.10 10.55
N LEU A 124 15.33 -4.04 9.34
CA LEU A 124 14.12 -4.82 9.07
C LEU A 124 14.36 -6.33 9.11
N LEU A 125 15.58 -6.80 8.85
CA LEU A 125 15.96 -8.21 8.89
C LEU A 125 16.11 -8.76 10.32
N GLU A 126 16.15 -7.89 11.32
CA GLU A 126 16.21 -8.23 12.75
C GLU A 126 14.81 -8.38 13.38
N LYS A 127 13.77 -7.96 12.65
CA LYS A 127 12.38 -8.07 13.12
C LYS A 127 11.88 -9.52 13.08
N PRO A 128 10.86 -9.85 13.89
CA PRO A 128 10.17 -11.14 13.79
C PRO A 128 9.64 -11.36 12.37
N MET A 129 9.96 -12.53 11.81
CA MET A 129 9.52 -12.93 10.48
C MET A 129 8.24 -13.76 10.61
N LEU A 130 7.27 -13.48 9.76
CA LEU A 130 5.95 -14.08 9.77
C LEU A 130 5.81 -15.10 8.65
N GLU A 131 5.08 -16.18 8.90
CA GLU A 131 4.60 -17.08 7.84
C GLU A 131 3.37 -16.51 7.15
N GLU A 132 2.57 -15.73 7.87
CA GLU A 132 1.33 -15.14 7.39
C GLU A 132 1.07 -13.81 8.08
N TYR A 133 0.75 -12.77 7.32
CA TYR A 133 0.27 -11.51 7.90
C TYR A 133 -1.18 -11.63 8.34
N ARG A 134 -1.46 -11.09 9.54
CA ARG A 134 -2.79 -10.82 10.06
C ARG A 134 -2.78 -9.46 10.75
N ASN A 135 -3.67 -8.55 10.37
CA ASN A 135 -3.84 -7.31 11.10
C ASN A 135 -4.35 -7.59 12.53
N SER A 136 -3.86 -6.84 13.52
CA SER A 136 -4.23 -7.04 14.93
C SER A 136 -4.56 -5.71 15.61
N THR A 137 -5.33 -5.76 16.70
CA THR A 137 -5.63 -4.57 17.51
C THR A 137 -4.43 -4.07 18.30
N ALA A 138 -3.46 -4.94 18.60
CA ALA A 138 -2.22 -4.56 19.29
C ALA A 138 -1.26 -3.77 18.38
N LEU A 139 -1.21 -4.13 17.10
CA LEU A 139 -0.39 -3.49 16.06
C LEU A 139 -1.24 -3.24 14.81
N PRO A 140 -2.17 -2.27 14.84
CA PRO A 140 -3.06 -2.04 13.73
C PRO A 140 -2.31 -1.42 12.56
N TYR A 141 -2.54 -1.95 11.37
CA TYR A 141 -2.17 -1.29 10.12
C TYR A 141 -2.77 0.11 10.09
N THR A 142 -1.97 1.06 9.65
CA THR A 142 -2.38 2.44 9.43
C THR A 142 -2.05 2.82 8.00
N GLU A 143 -3.01 3.41 7.29
CA GLU A 143 -2.74 3.93 5.95
C GLU A 143 -1.63 4.99 5.98
N SER A 144 -0.63 4.83 5.12
CA SER A 144 0.41 5.85 4.96
C SER A 144 0.03 6.83 3.85
N HIS A 145 0.29 8.11 4.08
CA HIS A 145 0.19 9.16 3.05
C HIS A 145 1.53 9.88 2.85
N ASP A 146 2.60 9.36 3.45
CA ASP A 146 3.93 9.92 3.39
C ASP A 146 4.77 9.19 2.33
N ASP A 147 5.61 9.96 1.63
CA ASP A 147 6.53 9.42 0.61
C ASP A 147 7.63 8.52 1.21
N ASN A 148 7.82 8.54 2.54
CA ASN A 148 8.84 7.79 3.26
C ASN A 148 8.17 6.93 4.33
N VAL A 149 8.02 5.65 4.04
CA VAL A 149 7.46 4.68 5.00
C VAL A 149 8.49 4.20 6.04
N PHE A 150 9.79 4.33 5.78
CA PHE A 150 10.81 3.96 6.78
C PHE A 150 10.95 5.02 7.86
N ASP A 151 11.17 4.57 9.10
CA ASP A 151 11.43 5.46 10.22
C ASP A 151 12.81 6.14 10.07
N ASP A 152 12.87 7.42 10.40
CA ASP A 152 14.05 8.29 10.23
C ASP A 152 15.10 7.93 11.29
N HIS A 153 15.87 6.87 11.06
CA HIS A 153 17.04 6.56 11.87
C HIS A 153 18.20 7.46 11.48
N GLY A 154 18.08 8.76 11.80
CA GLY A 154 19.19 9.69 12.06
C GLY A 154 20.44 9.65 11.16
N THR A 155 20.32 9.48 9.84
CA THR A 155 21.46 9.71 8.94
C THR A 155 21.50 11.19 8.51
N THR A 156 22.62 11.84 8.84
CA THR A 156 22.90 13.28 8.74
C THR A 156 23.12 13.78 7.31
N GLU A 157 22.22 13.50 6.37
CA GLU A 157 22.20 14.19 5.09
C GLU A 157 20.86 14.90 4.86
N GLU A 158 20.87 16.23 5.04
CA GLU A 158 19.70 17.08 4.85
C GLU A 158 19.34 17.17 3.36
N ASN A 159 18.50 16.24 2.90
CA ASN A 159 18.05 16.14 1.51
C ASN A 159 17.48 17.49 0.99
N PRO A 160 18.04 18.09 -0.08
CA PRO A 160 17.60 19.38 -0.62
C PRO A 160 16.13 19.39 -1.08
N ARG A 161 15.52 18.22 -1.28
CA ARG A 161 14.08 18.06 -1.55
C ARG A 161 13.22 18.40 -0.32
N LYS A 162 13.69 18.19 0.92
CA LYS A 162 13.01 18.61 2.18
C LYS A 162 12.83 20.15 2.22
N LYS A 163 13.83 20.93 1.79
CA LYS A 163 13.77 22.41 1.70
C LYS A 163 12.74 22.89 0.67
N LYS A 164 12.70 22.29 -0.52
CA LYS A 164 11.71 22.62 -1.58
C LYS A 164 10.28 22.28 -1.15
N LYS A 165 10.06 21.14 -0.47
CA LYS A 165 8.73 20.72 0.04
C LYS A 165 8.22 21.62 1.19
N LYS A 166 9.08 22.04 2.14
CA LYS A 166 8.72 23.03 3.19
C LYS A 166 8.25 24.37 2.58
N LYS A 167 8.93 24.87 1.53
CA LYS A 167 8.53 26.10 0.80
C LYS A 167 7.17 25.94 0.10
N LYS A 168 6.89 24.79 -0.55
CA LYS A 168 5.58 24.52 -1.19
C LYS A 168 4.43 24.39 -0.17
N LYS A 169 4.63 23.72 0.98
CA LYS A 169 3.63 23.63 2.06
C LYS A 169 3.28 25.01 2.65
N LYS A 170 4.27 25.90 2.85
CA LYS A 170 4.01 27.29 3.30
C LYS A 170 3.17 28.09 2.30
N LYS A 171 3.41 27.96 0.98
CA LYS A 171 2.61 28.63 -0.06
C LYS A 171 1.16 28.13 -0.11
N LYS A 172 0.90 26.82 0.03
CA LYS A 172 -0.47 26.26 0.07
C LYS A 172 -1.26 26.71 1.31
N LYS A 173 -0.63 26.79 2.49
CA LYS A 173 -1.28 27.31 3.72
C LYS A 173 -1.68 28.79 3.59
N LYS A 174 -0.83 29.64 2.98
CA LYS A 174 -1.18 31.05 2.71
C LYS A 174 -2.39 31.19 1.76
N LYS A 175 -2.45 30.40 0.68
CA LYS A 175 -3.60 30.41 -0.26
C LYS A 175 -4.92 29.99 0.41
N LYS A 176 -4.91 28.97 1.28
CA LYS A 176 -6.13 28.55 2.02
C LYS A 176 -6.62 29.64 2.99
N LYS A 177 -5.73 30.33 3.71
CA LYS A 177 -6.11 31.42 4.62
C LYS A 177 -6.79 32.59 3.89
N ASN A 178 -6.28 32.99 2.72
CA ASN A 178 -6.89 34.07 1.94
C ASN A 178 -8.27 33.70 1.39
N LYS A 179 -8.45 32.45 0.93
CA LYS A 179 -9.75 31.97 0.43
C LYS A 179 -10.83 31.96 1.51
N ASN A 180 -10.46 31.64 2.76
CA ASN A 180 -11.37 31.67 3.90
C ASN A 180 -11.74 33.11 4.34
N LYS A 181 -10.79 34.06 4.31
CA LYS A 181 -11.08 35.47 4.58
C LYS A 181 -12.08 36.07 3.58
N ASN A 182 -11.94 35.75 2.29
CA ASN A 182 -12.87 36.23 1.26
C ASN A 182 -14.28 35.63 1.41
N ARG A 183 -14.40 34.36 1.83
CA ARG A 183 -15.72 33.75 2.09
C ARG A 183 -16.43 34.39 3.29
N LYS A 184 -15.69 34.72 4.35
CA LYS A 184 -16.27 35.42 5.52
C LYS A 184 -16.78 36.83 5.16
N LYS A 185 -16.00 37.62 4.39
CA LYS A 185 -16.41 38.95 3.92
C LYS A 185 -17.66 38.93 3.03
N LYS A 186 -17.81 37.90 2.18
CA LYS A 186 -19.01 37.76 1.33
C LYS A 186 -20.27 37.37 2.13
N LYS A 187 -20.13 36.65 3.24
CA LYS A 187 -21.26 36.29 4.11
C LYS A 187 -21.75 37.50 4.92
N THR A 188 -20.85 38.28 5.50
CA THR A 188 -21.21 39.49 6.26
C THR A 188 -21.89 40.55 5.40
N SER A 189 -21.44 40.73 4.14
CA SER A 189 -22.08 41.67 3.21
C SER A 189 -23.49 41.25 2.77
N LYS A 190 -23.79 39.93 2.72
CA LYS A 190 -25.13 39.42 2.43
C LYS A 190 -26.10 39.62 3.60
N THR A 191 -25.66 39.45 4.83
CA THR A 191 -26.48 39.64 6.04
C THR A 191 -26.84 41.11 6.28
N ILE A 192 -25.92 42.04 5.98
CA ILE A 192 -26.19 43.47 6.12
C ILE A 192 -27.22 43.93 5.06
N LYS A 193 -27.16 43.41 3.84
CA LYS A 193 -28.12 43.74 2.77
C LYS A 193 -29.54 43.21 3.01
N SER A 194 -29.72 42.18 3.84
CA SER A 194 -31.06 41.68 4.20
C SER A 194 -31.69 42.45 5.36
N ALA A 195 -30.90 43.13 6.20
CA ALA A 195 -31.40 43.88 7.36
C ALA A 195 -31.85 45.32 7.04
N VAL A 196 -31.47 45.87 5.88
CA VAL A 196 -31.82 47.25 5.45
C VAL A 196 -33.10 47.28 4.59
N LYS A 197 -33.79 46.14 4.45
CA LYS A 197 -34.97 45.99 3.57
C LYS A 197 -36.28 45.68 4.35
N GLN A 198 -36.29 45.96 5.65
CA GLN A 198 -37.48 45.96 6.53
C GLN A 198 -37.69 47.38 7.06
#